data_AF-A0A160TWT3-F1
#
_entry.id   AF-A0A160TWT3-F1
#
_cell.length_a   1.000
_cell.length_b   1.000
_cell.length_c   1.000
_cell.angle_alpha   90.00
_cell.angle_beta   90.00
_cell.angle_gamma   90.00
#
_symmetry.space_group_name_H-M   'P 1'
#
loop_
_entity.id
_entity.type
_entity.pdbx_description
1 polymer ?
#
loop_
_entity_poly.entity_id
_entity_poly.type
_entity_poly.pdbx_seq_one_letter_code
_entity_poly.pdbx_strand_id
1 'polypeptide(L)'
;MEPTDVMRRDHFEYLMHHRQISVHLGVRSKRHSLVGCVDCHASQADDGTYISVNEPGQFCRSCHVYTAVKIDCFSCHAAVPDAVVKQ
;
A
#
# COMPACT_ATOMS: atom_id res chain seq x y z
N MET A 1 14.90 -4.83 2.83
CA MET A 1 13.88 -4.17 3.68
C MET A 1 14.50 -3.92 5.03
N GLU A 2 14.05 -2.89 5.74
CA GLU A 2 14.49 -2.63 7.11
C GLU A 2 13.90 -3.68 8.07
N PRO A 3 14.44 -3.79 9.31
CA PRO A 3 13.87 -4.62 10.35
C PRO A 3 12.38 -4.31 10.64
N THR A 4 11.63 -5.32 11.10
CA THR A 4 10.18 -5.23 11.30
C THR A 4 9.78 -4.15 12.32
N ASP A 5 10.56 -3.98 13.38
CA ASP A 5 10.33 -2.96 14.41
C ASP A 5 10.51 -1.54 13.87
N VAL A 6 11.53 -1.34 13.02
CA VAL A 6 11.77 -0.08 12.31
C VAL A 6 10.60 0.21 11.37
N MET A 7 10.21 -0.76 10.55
CA MET A 7 9.06 -0.59 9.65
C MET A 7 7.78 -0.26 10.43
N ARG A 8 7.47 -0.95 11.51
CA ARG A 8 6.24 -0.65 12.29
C ARG A 8 6.20 0.78 12.84
N ARG A 9 7.35 1.36 13.19
CA ARG A 9 7.45 2.72 13.74
C ARG A 9 7.52 3.79 12.64
N ASP A 10 8.34 3.56 11.62
CA ASP A 10 8.81 4.58 10.68
C ASP A 10 8.22 4.42 9.27
N HIS A 11 7.38 3.40 9.03
CA HIS A 11 6.77 3.11 7.72
C HIS A 11 6.09 4.33 7.08
N PHE A 12 5.36 5.12 7.86
CA PHE A 12 4.64 6.27 7.33
C PHE A 12 5.59 7.35 6.79
N GLU A 13 6.75 7.56 7.42
CA GLU A 13 7.77 8.52 6.97
C GLU A 13 8.33 8.11 5.61
N TYR A 14 8.61 6.82 5.43
CA TYR A 14 9.09 6.30 4.16
C TYR A 14 8.05 6.48 3.05
N LEU A 15 6.76 6.23 3.33
CA LEU A 15 5.70 6.35 2.31
C LEU A 15 5.31 7.80 1.99
N MET A 16 5.21 8.68 3.00
CA MET A 16 4.79 10.07 2.82
C MET A 16 5.69 10.82 1.84
N HIS A 17 7.01 10.70 2.04
CA HIS A 17 7.97 11.33 1.15
C HIS A 17 8.04 10.63 -0.21
N HIS A 18 7.85 9.30 -0.27
CA HIS A 18 7.92 8.57 -1.53
C HIS A 18 6.85 8.99 -2.53
N ARG A 19 5.63 9.30 -2.08
CA ARG A 19 4.57 9.85 -2.95
C ARG A 19 5.02 11.15 -3.60
N GLN A 20 5.51 12.10 -2.80
CA GLN A 20 5.98 13.38 -3.32
C GLN A 20 7.16 13.22 -4.28
N ILE A 21 8.15 12.43 -3.89
CA ILE A 21 9.37 12.19 -4.68
C ILE A 21 9.04 11.47 -6.00
N SER A 22 8.17 10.46 -5.98
CA SER A 22 7.84 9.68 -7.18
C SER A 22 6.85 10.37 -8.11
N VAL A 23 5.80 10.99 -7.57
CA VAL A 23 4.69 11.56 -8.37
C VAL A 23 4.98 13.00 -8.76
N HIS A 24 5.40 13.84 -7.81
CA HIS A 24 5.59 15.27 -8.06
C HIS A 24 6.99 15.58 -8.60
N LEU A 25 8.01 14.83 -8.17
CA LEU A 25 9.40 15.05 -8.59
C LEU A 25 9.88 14.05 -9.66
N GLY A 26 9.11 13.00 -9.96
CA GLY A 26 9.43 12.00 -10.98
C GLY A 26 10.63 11.09 -10.66
N VAL A 27 11.13 11.11 -9.42
CA VAL A 27 12.31 10.34 -9.02
C VAL A 27 11.92 8.91 -8.66
N ARG A 28 12.53 7.92 -9.32
CA ARG A 28 12.28 6.49 -9.09
C ARG A 28 13.47 5.85 -8.36
N SER A 29 13.38 5.70 -7.03
CA SER A 29 14.37 4.95 -6.25
C SER A 29 13.92 3.51 -6.03
N LYS A 30 14.87 2.55 -6.08
CA LYS A 30 14.58 1.15 -5.72
C LYS A 30 14.40 0.95 -4.21
N ARG A 31 15.13 1.73 -3.40
CA ARG A 31 15.03 1.68 -1.93
C ARG A 31 13.69 2.26 -1.49
N HIS A 32 12.96 1.51 -0.66
CA HIS A 32 11.60 1.85 -0.19
C HIS A 32 10.60 2.12 -1.33
N SER A 33 10.80 1.51 -2.49
CA SER A 33 9.83 1.60 -3.58
C SER A 33 8.53 0.94 -3.20
N LEU A 34 7.40 1.55 -3.57
CA LEU A 34 6.07 0.99 -3.31
C LEU A 34 5.91 -0.41 -3.93
N VAL A 35 6.49 -0.65 -5.11
CA VAL A 35 6.48 -1.96 -5.79
C VAL A 35 7.20 -3.01 -4.95
N GLY A 36 8.42 -2.72 -4.49
CA GLY A 36 9.16 -3.68 -3.65
C GLY A 36 8.48 -3.97 -2.31
N CYS A 37 7.63 -3.07 -1.80
CA CYS A 37 6.79 -3.34 -0.64
C CYS A 37 5.64 -4.30 -0.98
N VAL A 38 4.98 -4.10 -2.12
CA VAL A 38 3.87 -4.96 -2.60
C VAL A 38 4.33 -6.39 -2.85
N ASP A 39 5.53 -6.58 -3.40
CA ASP A 39 6.07 -7.91 -3.73
C ASP A 39 6.09 -8.90 -2.54
N CYS A 40 6.21 -8.40 -1.30
CA CYS A 40 6.15 -9.24 -0.10
C CYS A 40 4.86 -9.11 0.72
N HIS A 41 4.08 -8.03 0.53
CA HIS A 41 2.89 -7.76 1.35
C HIS A 41 1.57 -8.13 0.66
N ALA A 42 1.53 -8.23 -0.67
CA ALA A 42 0.36 -8.70 -1.39
C ALA A 42 0.38 -10.23 -1.47
N SER A 43 -0.73 -10.86 -1.08
CA SER A 43 -0.87 -12.31 -1.20
C SER A 43 -1.05 -12.71 -2.66
N GLN A 44 -0.55 -13.88 -3.04
CA GLN A 44 -0.74 -14.47 -4.35
C GLN A 44 -1.48 -15.81 -4.21
N ALA A 45 -2.28 -16.15 -5.23
CA ALA A 45 -2.86 -17.47 -5.39
C ALA A 45 -1.79 -18.48 -5.88
N ASP A 46 -2.14 -19.77 -5.91
CA ASP A 46 -1.22 -20.85 -6.27
C ASP A 46 -0.66 -20.74 -7.70
N ASP A 47 -1.37 -20.04 -8.58
CA ASP A 47 -0.97 -19.76 -9.96
C ASP A 47 -0.10 -18.51 -10.12
N GLY A 48 0.25 -17.84 -9.02
CA GLY A 48 1.06 -16.61 -9.00
C GLY A 48 0.27 -15.33 -9.29
N THR A 49 -1.06 -15.40 -9.39
CA THR A 49 -1.88 -14.19 -9.54
C THR A 49 -2.03 -13.46 -8.20
N TYR A 50 -1.97 -12.13 -8.21
CA TYR A 50 -2.18 -11.33 -7.01
C TYR A 50 -3.66 -11.38 -6.58
N ILE A 51 -3.88 -11.65 -5.29
CA ILE A 51 -5.21 -11.61 -4.68
C ILE A 51 -5.62 -10.15 -4.49
N SER A 52 -6.87 -9.84 -4.82
CA SER A 52 -7.44 -8.49 -4.63
C SER A 52 -7.33 -8.06 -3.17
N VAL A 53 -6.93 -6.81 -2.92
CA VAL A 53 -6.81 -6.24 -1.57
C VAL A 53 -8.13 -6.18 -0.79
N ASN A 54 -9.26 -6.35 -1.48
CA ASN A 54 -10.59 -6.37 -0.87
C ASN A 54 -10.99 -7.77 -0.38
N GLU A 55 -10.22 -8.82 -0.70
CA GLU A 55 -10.50 -10.18 -0.25
C GLU A 55 -10.15 -10.39 1.23
N PRO A 56 -10.83 -11.34 1.90
CA PRO A 56 -10.50 -11.73 3.27
C PRO A 56 -9.03 -12.14 3.40
N GLY A 57 -8.40 -11.74 4.52
CA GLY A 57 -7.01 -12.09 4.83
C GLY A 57 -5.96 -11.11 4.29
N GLN A 58 -6.34 -10.12 3.47
CA GLN A 58 -5.40 -9.09 3.02
C GLN A 58 -5.11 -8.05 4.12
N PHE A 59 -3.83 -7.89 4.46
CA PHE A 59 -3.37 -7.11 5.62
C PHE A 59 -3.50 -5.59 5.44
N CYS A 60 -3.38 -5.09 4.21
CA CYS A 60 -3.33 -3.64 3.94
C CYS A 60 -4.62 -2.92 4.39
N ARG A 61 -5.79 -3.51 4.09
CA ARG A 61 -7.11 -2.95 4.44
C ARG A 61 -7.30 -2.89 5.96
N SER A 62 -7.00 -3.97 6.68
CA SER A 62 -7.21 -4.05 8.13
C SER A 62 -6.31 -3.08 8.90
N CYS A 63 -5.05 -2.93 8.49
CA CYS A 63 -4.11 -1.99 9.11
C CYS A 63 -4.55 -0.53 8.92
N HIS A 64 -5.05 -0.14 7.74
CA HIS A 64 -5.49 1.24 7.50
C HIS A 64 -6.82 1.57 8.17
N VAL A 65 -7.73 0.58 8.27
CA VAL A 65 -8.94 0.72 9.07
C VAL A 65 -8.57 0.94 10.54
N TYR A 66 -7.64 0.15 11.09
CA TYR A 66 -7.19 0.28 12.48
C TYR A 66 -6.51 1.63 12.75
N THR A 67 -5.65 2.09 11.84
CA THR A 67 -4.89 3.34 12.01
C THR A 67 -5.66 4.60 11.57
N ALA A 68 -6.87 4.45 11.02
CA ALA A 68 -7.69 5.52 10.43
C ALA A 68 -6.95 6.34 9.35
N VAL A 69 -5.96 5.75 8.68
CA VAL A 69 -5.21 6.38 7.61
C VAL A 69 -5.90 6.15 6.27
N LYS A 70 -6.12 7.22 5.51
CA LYS A 70 -6.56 7.13 4.10
C LYS A 70 -5.34 7.16 3.18
N ILE A 71 -5.23 6.16 2.31
CA ILE A 71 -4.21 6.13 1.24
C ILE A 71 -4.84 6.54 -0.09
N ASP A 72 -4.12 7.34 -0.88
CA ASP A 72 -4.44 7.81 -2.23
C ASP A 72 -3.24 7.48 -3.15
N CYS A 73 -3.34 6.72 -4.26
CA CYS A 73 -4.02 7.15 -5.51
C CYS A 73 -5.11 6.22 -6.14
N PHE A 74 -5.43 5.03 -5.62
CA PHE A 74 -6.71 4.29 -5.85
C PHE A 74 -6.83 3.14 -4.81
N SER A 75 -6.29 3.37 -3.62
CA SER A 75 -6.27 2.45 -2.47
C SER A 75 -5.93 0.97 -2.79
N CYS A 76 -5.09 0.77 -3.82
CA CYS A 76 -4.58 -0.47 -4.44
C CYS A 76 -5.16 -0.89 -5.82
N HIS A 77 -5.91 -0.01 -6.50
CA HIS A 77 -6.47 -0.12 -7.87
C HIS A 77 -7.68 -1.07 -8.04
N ALA A 78 -8.78 -0.80 -7.33
CA ALA A 78 -10.10 -1.34 -7.70
C ALA A 78 -10.49 -0.92 -9.13
N ALA A 79 -11.03 -1.83 -9.94
CA ALA A 79 -11.58 -1.50 -11.26
C ALA A 79 -12.81 -0.57 -11.19
N VAL A 80 -13.40 -0.41 -10.00
CA VAL A 80 -14.59 0.41 -9.73
C VAL A 80 -14.37 1.17 -8.42
N PRO A 81 -14.63 2.49 -8.36
CA PRO A 81 -14.58 3.25 -7.11
C PRO A 81 -15.62 2.71 -6.12
N ASP A 82 -15.29 2.65 -4.83
CA ASP A 82 -16.29 2.42 -3.78
C ASP A 82 -17.42 3.44 -3.96
N ALA A 83 -18.67 2.96 -4.04
CA ALA A 83 -19.83 3.83 -4.17
C ALA A 83 -19.82 4.85 -3.03
N VAL A 84 -19.76 6.13 -3.38
CA VAL A 84 -19.74 7.22 -2.40
C VAL A 84 -21.06 7.19 -1.64
N VAL A 85 -21.04 6.65 -0.42
CA VAL A 85 -22.11 6.90 0.55
C VAL A 85 -21.95 8.36 0.95
N LYS A 86 -22.77 9.22 0.35
CA LYS A 86 -22.90 10.62 0.77
C LYS A 86 -23.35 10.63 2.23
N GLN A 87 -22.49 11.15 3.09
CA GLN A 87 -22.84 11.54 4.45
C GLN A 87 -23.72 12.79 4.41
#